data_AF-A0A7W2ESQ8-F1
#
_entry.id   AF-A0A7W2ESQ8-F1
#
_cell.length_a   1.000
_cell.length_b   1.000
_cell.length_c   1.000
_cell.angle_alpha   90.00
_cell.angle_beta   90.00
_cell.angle_gamma   90.00
#
_symmetry.space_group_name_H-M   'P 1'
#
loop_
_entity.id
_entity.type
_entity.pdbx_description
1 polymer ?
#
loop_
_entity_poly.entity_id
_entity_poly.type
_entity_poly.pdbx_seq_one_letter_code
_entity_poly.pdbx_strand_id
1 'polypeptide(L)'
;MDHGENNPEPPRRRKEDAEEAMPRYLDPGDTVFSLWGRVLRARYQRLAAAITRHIIQRPLHIGISARIFHPEPGARGLRSKKLQYLEESIAQWVMSRDVLVFMIPTVNTDGLLHPSNIRLRDYARHLDGLVLQGGADVSPQSYSEAPTRPEWSGDRARDMYELELLHEFVEAGKPVLGVCRGCQLINVAFGGTLYQDIASDVPTAQPHVHEDYDRHRHAVTFPRGSSLSKLFAGQGPGLVNSIHHQAVKTLGRDMMIEALSEPDQMVEAIRYRKAPFVMGLQWHPEFHRAGGVELLDCTPILDNFLRVARETRF
;
A
#
# COMPACT_ATOMS: atom_id res chain seq x y z
N MET A 1 -71.72 21.11 -40.14
CA MET A 1 -72.63 21.13 -38.99
C MET A 1 -71.81 20.74 -37.78
N ASP A 2 -71.44 21.70 -36.95
CA ASP A 2 -71.40 21.53 -35.49
C ASP A 2 -71.36 22.92 -34.85
N HIS A 3 -72.10 23.08 -33.74
CA HIS A 3 -72.39 24.34 -33.06
C HIS A 3 -71.68 24.42 -31.72
N GLY A 4 -71.27 25.65 -31.36
CA GLY A 4 -71.31 26.18 -29.99
C GLY A 4 -70.00 26.16 -29.21
N GLU A 5 -69.73 27.10 -28.32
CA GLU A 5 -70.28 28.42 -28.03
C GLU A 5 -69.26 29.13 -27.11
N ASN A 6 -69.10 30.45 -27.24
CA ASN A 6 -68.02 31.24 -26.63
C ASN A 6 -68.35 31.71 -25.20
N ASN A 7 -67.29 31.84 -24.40
CA ASN A 7 -67.23 32.11 -22.96
C ASN A 7 -67.31 33.63 -22.61
N PRO A 8 -67.98 34.07 -21.52
CA PRO A 8 -67.94 35.48 -21.08
C PRO A 8 -66.92 35.78 -19.95
N GLU A 9 -66.49 37.05 -19.91
CA GLU A 9 -65.45 37.67 -19.07
C GLU A 9 -65.68 37.64 -17.53
N PRO A 10 -64.61 37.74 -16.73
CA PRO A 10 -64.71 37.97 -15.29
C PRO A 10 -64.67 39.47 -14.89
N PRO A 11 -65.14 39.84 -13.67
CA PRO A 11 -65.49 41.21 -13.30
C PRO A 11 -64.33 42.03 -12.70
N ARG A 12 -64.49 43.37 -12.75
CA ARG A 12 -63.62 44.39 -12.15
C ARG A 12 -63.55 44.28 -10.61
N ARG A 13 -62.34 44.43 -10.03
CA ARG A 13 -62.11 44.75 -8.60
C ARG A 13 -61.18 45.95 -8.42
N ARG A 14 -61.43 46.66 -7.32
CA ARG A 14 -60.92 47.98 -6.89
C ARG A 14 -59.42 48.01 -6.56
N LYS A 15 -58.85 49.23 -6.69
CA LYS A 15 -57.59 49.69 -6.11
C LYS A 15 -57.60 49.56 -4.59
N GLU A 16 -56.54 49.01 -4.01
CA GLU A 16 -55.86 49.47 -2.79
C GLU A 16 -54.54 48.68 -2.61
N ASP A 17 -53.49 49.41 -2.27
CA ASP A 17 -52.19 49.02 -1.74
C ASP A 17 -51.13 48.38 -2.67
N ALA A 18 -50.39 49.26 -3.34
CA ALA A 18 -49.07 48.96 -3.89
C ALA A 18 -48.01 49.01 -2.77
N GLU A 19 -47.70 47.85 -2.18
CA GLU A 19 -46.43 47.66 -1.48
C GLU A 19 -45.38 47.18 -2.48
N GLU A 20 -44.44 48.07 -2.80
CA GLU A 20 -43.20 47.73 -3.49
C GLU A 20 -42.40 46.73 -2.64
N ALA A 21 -42.41 45.46 -3.05
CA ALA A 21 -41.53 44.44 -2.51
C ALA A 21 -40.08 44.74 -2.92
N MET A 22 -39.34 45.40 -2.04
CA MET A 22 -37.90 45.63 -2.17
C MET A 22 -37.11 44.30 -2.20
N PRO A 23 -36.12 44.14 -3.09
CA PRO A 23 -35.28 42.95 -3.12
C PRO A 23 -34.42 42.82 -1.85
N ARG A 24 -34.49 41.63 -1.24
CA ARG A 24 -33.89 41.25 0.05
C ARG A 24 -32.37 41.09 -0.07
N TYR A 25 -31.61 42.19 -0.09
CA TYR A 25 -30.13 42.11 0.04
C TYR A 25 -29.51 43.06 1.06
N LEU A 26 -30.28 43.75 1.91
CA LEU A 26 -29.69 44.60 2.94
C LEU A 26 -30.44 44.38 4.26
N ASP A 27 -29.75 43.76 5.23
CA ASP A 27 -30.20 43.77 6.62
C ASP A 27 -30.08 45.21 7.15
N PRO A 28 -31.08 45.73 7.91
CA PRO A 28 -31.05 47.09 8.45
C PRO A 28 -29.98 47.20 9.55
N GLY A 29 -28.76 47.50 9.14
CA GLY A 29 -27.58 47.57 10.02
C GLY A 29 -26.24 47.34 9.30
N ASP A 30 -26.27 46.90 8.04
CA ASP A 30 -25.06 46.68 7.26
C ASP A 30 -24.44 48.00 6.76
N THR A 31 -23.29 48.36 7.34
CA THR A 31 -22.44 49.44 6.82
C THR A 31 -21.52 48.90 5.74
N VAL A 32 -21.08 49.76 4.81
CA VAL A 32 -20.09 49.37 3.79
C VAL A 32 -18.85 48.75 4.46
N PHE A 33 -18.44 49.26 5.62
CA PHE A 33 -17.34 48.70 6.40
C PHE A 33 -17.60 47.29 6.97
N SER A 34 -18.83 46.97 7.44
CA SER A 34 -19.15 45.61 7.90
C SER A 34 -19.19 44.60 6.76
N LEU A 35 -19.63 45.02 5.57
CA LEU A 35 -19.62 44.20 4.36
C LEU A 35 -18.19 43.91 3.90
N TRP A 36 -17.34 44.94 3.84
CA TRP A 36 -15.91 44.81 3.52
C TRP A 36 -15.16 43.94 4.53
N GLY A 37 -15.45 44.09 5.83
CA GLY A 37 -14.88 43.26 6.90
C GLY A 37 -15.26 41.78 6.76
N ARG A 38 -16.52 41.46 6.42
CA ARG A 38 -16.95 40.08 6.15
C ARG A 38 -16.30 39.49 4.90
N VAL A 39 -16.17 40.27 3.82
CA VAL A 39 -15.50 39.83 2.59
C VAL A 39 -14.01 39.58 2.83
N LEU A 40 -13.32 40.48 3.55
CA LEU A 40 -11.91 40.31 3.92
C LEU A 40 -11.72 39.09 4.83
N ARG A 41 -12.59 38.89 5.83
CA ARG A 41 -12.55 37.73 6.72
C ARG A 41 -12.83 36.42 5.99
N ALA A 42 -13.79 36.40 5.06
CA ALA A 42 -14.08 35.23 4.23
C ALA A 42 -12.94 34.92 3.26
N ARG A 43 -12.29 35.93 2.69
CA ARG A 43 -11.07 35.77 1.87
C ARG A 43 -9.91 35.24 2.69
N TYR A 44 -9.69 35.77 3.89
CA TYR A 44 -8.66 35.29 4.81
C TYR A 44 -8.94 33.84 5.26
N GLN A 45 -10.18 33.50 5.62
CA GLN A 45 -10.57 32.13 5.97
C GLN A 45 -10.43 31.17 4.79
N ARG A 46 -10.75 31.60 3.56
CA ARG A 46 -10.52 30.81 2.35
C ARG A 46 -9.04 30.60 2.07
N LEU A 47 -8.22 31.64 2.22
CA LEU A 47 -6.77 31.58 2.02
C LEU A 47 -6.12 30.70 3.10
N ALA A 48 -6.49 30.88 4.37
CA ALA A 48 -6.08 30.03 5.46
C ALA A 48 -6.50 28.58 5.22
N ALA A 49 -7.77 28.31 4.87
CA ALA A 49 -8.23 26.96 4.56
C ALA A 49 -7.59 26.36 3.29
N ALA A 50 -7.11 27.16 2.35
CA ALA A 50 -6.35 26.72 1.19
C ALA A 50 -4.91 26.38 1.56
N ILE A 51 -4.26 27.20 2.39
CA ILE A 51 -2.92 26.95 2.93
C ILE A 51 -2.93 25.72 3.86
N THR A 52 -3.91 25.63 4.76
CA THR A 52 -4.12 24.46 5.62
C THR A 52 -4.44 23.22 4.79
N ARG A 53 -5.24 23.32 3.72
CA ARG A 53 -5.39 22.21 2.76
C ARG A 53 -4.07 21.84 2.11
N HIS A 54 -3.30 22.79 1.60
CA HIS A 54 -2.03 22.51 0.93
C HIS A 54 -0.99 21.85 1.85
N ILE A 55 -0.92 22.27 3.12
CA ILE A 55 -0.08 21.67 4.17
C ILE A 55 -0.60 20.27 4.60
N ILE A 56 -1.92 20.05 4.54
CA ILE A 56 -2.53 18.74 4.81
C ILE A 56 -2.42 17.80 3.60
N GLN A 57 -2.27 18.32 2.37
CA GLN A 57 -2.45 17.62 1.09
C GLN A 57 -1.16 17.37 0.28
N ARG A 58 0.05 17.41 0.87
CA ARG A 58 1.18 16.83 0.13
C ARG A 58 0.90 15.34 -0.12
N PRO A 59 1.09 14.83 -1.35
CA PRO A 59 0.98 13.40 -1.62
C PRO A 59 1.84 12.60 -0.63
N LEU A 60 1.39 11.40 -0.26
CA LEU A 60 2.21 10.50 0.54
C LEU A 60 3.44 10.11 -0.27
N HIS A 61 4.59 10.12 0.37
CA HIS A 61 5.85 9.64 -0.21
C HIS A 61 6.06 8.21 0.25
N ILE A 62 5.84 7.24 -0.62
CA ILE A 62 5.99 5.83 -0.30
C ILE A 62 7.29 5.31 -0.89
N GLY A 63 8.15 4.75 -0.04
CA GLY A 63 9.37 4.08 -0.47
C GLY A 63 9.09 2.67 -0.93
N ILE A 64 9.72 2.24 -2.03
CA ILE A 64 9.76 0.83 -2.43
C ILE A 64 11.23 0.39 -2.48
N SER A 65 11.58 -0.68 -1.78
CA SER A 65 12.95 -1.20 -1.76
C SER A 65 13.38 -1.65 -3.15
N ALA A 66 14.60 -1.30 -3.61
CA ALA A 66 15.09 -1.80 -4.89
C ALA A 66 15.37 -3.31 -4.91
N ARG A 67 15.13 -3.94 -6.07
CA ARG A 67 15.68 -5.26 -6.40
C ARG A 67 17.11 -5.10 -6.90
N ILE A 68 17.94 -6.12 -6.66
CA ILE A 68 19.32 -6.16 -7.14
C ILE A 68 19.42 -7.19 -8.26
N PHE A 69 19.94 -6.77 -9.41
CA PHE A 69 20.42 -7.67 -10.43
C PHE A 69 21.94 -7.81 -10.26
N HIS A 70 22.41 -9.03 -10.00
CA HIS A 70 23.82 -9.33 -9.88
C HIS A 70 24.43 -9.63 -11.26
N PRO A 71 25.64 -9.13 -11.55
CA PRO A 71 26.26 -9.31 -12.85
C PRO A 71 26.53 -10.79 -13.14
N GLU A 72 26.25 -11.19 -14.37
CA GLU A 72 26.48 -12.56 -14.84
C GLU A 72 27.91 -12.72 -15.37
N PRO A 73 28.62 -13.79 -14.98
CA PRO A 73 29.97 -14.06 -15.48
C PRO A 73 30.02 -14.16 -17.00
N GLY A 74 30.92 -13.39 -17.63
CA GLY A 74 31.12 -13.40 -19.08
C GLY A 74 30.07 -12.63 -19.90
N ALA A 75 29.04 -12.07 -19.26
CA ALA A 75 28.06 -11.25 -19.95
C ALA A 75 28.64 -9.89 -20.38
N ARG A 76 28.00 -9.23 -21.36
CA ARG A 76 28.31 -7.87 -21.81
C ARG A 76 27.11 -6.95 -21.59
N GLY A 77 27.34 -5.64 -21.56
CA GLY A 77 26.28 -4.65 -21.48
C GLY A 77 25.65 -4.56 -20.08
N LEU A 78 24.31 -4.51 -20.01
CA LEU A 78 23.59 -4.39 -18.74
C LEU A 78 23.76 -5.61 -17.83
N ARG A 79 23.83 -6.82 -18.42
CA ARG A 79 23.99 -8.07 -17.68
C ARG A 79 25.35 -8.23 -17.01
N SER A 80 26.34 -7.40 -17.38
CA SER A 80 27.68 -7.39 -16.76
C SER A 80 27.81 -6.39 -15.61
N LYS A 81 26.72 -5.71 -15.24
CA LYS A 81 26.71 -4.67 -14.21
C LYS A 81 25.80 -5.07 -13.05
N LYS A 82 26.12 -4.59 -11.85
CA LYS A 82 25.17 -4.61 -10.73
C LYS A 82 24.12 -3.53 -10.98
N LEU A 83 22.86 -3.93 -11.17
CA LEU A 83 21.76 -3.00 -11.41
C LEU A 83 20.82 -3.00 -10.21
N GLN A 84 20.17 -1.86 -10.02
CA GLN A 84 19.08 -1.71 -9.06
C GLN A 84 17.85 -1.31 -9.84
N TYR A 85 16.73 -1.97 -9.59
CA TYR A 85 15.52 -1.78 -10.36
C TYR A 85 14.25 -1.90 -9.50
N LEU A 86 13.18 -1.29 -10.00
CA LEU A 86 11.85 -1.32 -9.43
C LEU A 86 10.92 -1.97 -10.44
N GLU A 87 10.11 -2.92 -9.99
CA GLU A 87 9.11 -3.55 -10.84
C GLU A 87 7.95 -2.58 -11.11
N GLU A 88 7.49 -2.53 -12.36
CA GLU A 88 6.43 -1.60 -12.77
C GLU A 88 5.09 -1.89 -12.08
N SER A 89 4.74 -3.18 -11.96
CA SER A 89 3.48 -3.66 -11.38
C SER A 89 3.26 -3.14 -9.95
N ILE A 90 4.21 -3.37 -9.05
CA ILE A 90 4.12 -2.95 -7.65
C ILE A 90 4.12 -1.42 -7.53
N ALA A 91 4.90 -0.73 -8.37
CA ALA A 91 4.93 0.73 -8.38
C ALA A 91 3.56 1.30 -8.80
N GLN A 92 2.99 0.79 -9.90
CA GLN A 92 1.68 1.22 -10.40
C GLN A 92 0.55 0.88 -9.42
N TRP A 93 0.61 -0.28 -8.78
CA TRP A 93 -0.36 -0.68 -7.77
C TRP A 93 -0.37 0.31 -6.59
N VAL A 94 0.80 0.66 -6.05
CA VAL A 94 0.91 1.65 -4.98
C VAL A 94 0.46 3.04 -5.45
N MET A 95 0.87 3.47 -6.65
CA MET A 95 0.51 4.76 -7.24
C MET A 95 -0.99 4.91 -7.56
N SER A 96 -1.77 3.82 -7.55
CA SER A 96 -3.21 3.85 -7.82
C SER A 96 -4.04 4.74 -6.88
N ARG A 97 -3.45 5.22 -5.78
CA ARG A 97 -4.09 6.05 -4.74
C ARG A 97 -3.44 7.44 -4.55
N ASP A 98 -2.98 8.05 -5.65
CA ASP A 98 -2.45 9.41 -5.69
C ASP A 98 -1.27 9.63 -4.72
N VAL A 99 -0.34 8.66 -4.69
CA VAL A 99 0.89 8.72 -3.89
C VAL A 99 2.11 8.86 -4.79
N LEU A 100 3.17 9.49 -4.26
CA LEU A 100 4.47 9.55 -4.93
C LEU A 100 5.32 8.37 -4.48
N VAL A 101 5.69 7.52 -5.43
CA VAL A 101 6.55 6.37 -5.19
C VAL A 101 8.02 6.75 -5.41
N PHE A 102 8.87 6.34 -4.46
CA PHE A 102 10.31 6.51 -4.53
C PHE A 102 10.99 5.15 -4.45
N MET A 103 11.80 4.80 -5.45
CA MET A 103 12.71 3.67 -5.31
C MET A 103 13.77 4.03 -4.28
N ILE A 104 13.92 3.22 -3.24
CA ILE A 104 15.03 3.32 -2.30
C ILE A 104 16.16 2.44 -2.85
N PRO A 105 17.30 3.02 -3.24
CA PRO A 105 18.45 2.23 -3.65
C PRO A 105 19.18 1.66 -2.44
N THR A 106 19.91 0.57 -2.64
CA THR A 106 20.94 0.12 -1.73
C THR A 106 21.99 1.23 -1.56
N VAL A 107 22.24 1.60 -0.32
CA VAL A 107 23.31 2.54 0.03
C VAL A 107 24.57 1.71 0.20
N ASN A 108 25.33 1.54 -0.88
CA ASN A 108 26.59 0.82 -0.81
C ASN A 108 27.67 1.73 -0.22
N THR A 109 28.14 1.43 1.00
CA THR A 109 29.27 2.15 1.61
C THR A 109 30.62 1.71 1.05
N ASP A 110 30.68 0.60 0.31
CA ASP A 110 31.93 0.02 -0.23
C ASP A 110 32.20 0.42 -1.70
N GLY A 111 31.48 1.42 -2.21
CA GLY A 111 31.64 1.92 -3.58
C GLY A 111 32.91 2.76 -3.79
N LEU A 112 33.38 2.84 -5.04
CA LEU A 112 34.53 3.67 -5.47
C LEU A 112 34.27 5.19 -5.39
N LEU A 113 33.03 5.60 -5.15
CA LEU A 113 32.61 6.99 -5.02
C LEU A 113 32.42 7.33 -3.54
N HIS A 114 32.76 8.55 -3.14
CA HIS A 114 32.65 9.02 -1.75
C HIS A 114 31.35 8.54 -1.09
N PRO A 115 31.42 7.84 0.06
CA PRO A 115 30.21 7.38 0.74
C PRO A 115 29.37 8.60 1.10
N SER A 116 28.12 8.58 0.63
CA SER A 116 27.13 9.58 1.02
C SER A 116 26.94 9.54 2.53
N ASN A 117 26.77 10.69 3.18
CA ASN A 117 26.38 10.75 4.59
C ASN A 117 24.92 10.30 4.82
N ILE A 118 24.15 10.08 3.74
CA ILE A 118 22.77 9.59 3.79
C ILE A 118 22.77 8.16 4.30
N ARG A 119 22.03 7.92 5.39
CA ARG A 119 21.81 6.61 5.99
C ARG A 119 20.38 6.12 5.70
N LEU A 120 20.11 4.84 5.91
CA LEU A 120 18.76 4.29 5.74
C LEU A 120 17.71 4.96 6.64
N ARG A 121 18.09 5.39 7.85
CA ARG A 121 17.26 6.23 8.73
C ARG A 121 16.77 7.53 8.08
N ASP A 122 17.55 8.12 7.16
CA ASP A 122 17.16 9.37 6.52
C ASP A 122 16.03 9.13 5.51
N TYR A 123 15.95 7.95 4.90
CA TYR A 123 14.77 7.57 4.11
C TYR A 123 13.51 7.47 4.98
N ALA A 124 13.59 6.82 6.15
CA ALA A 124 12.46 6.72 7.08
C ALA A 124 11.96 8.09 7.59
N ARG A 125 12.85 9.10 7.62
CA ARG A 125 12.48 10.49 7.98
C ARG A 125 11.75 11.24 6.87
N HIS A 126 12.03 10.94 5.60
CA HIS A 126 11.49 11.69 4.45
C HIS A 126 10.34 10.97 3.75
N LEU A 127 10.14 9.69 4.05
CA LEU A 127 9.10 8.85 3.49
C LEU A 127 8.04 8.53 4.56
N ASP A 128 6.81 8.40 4.09
CA ASP A 128 5.63 8.22 4.93
C ASP A 128 5.27 6.73 5.13
N GLY A 129 5.92 5.83 4.39
CA GLY A 129 5.76 4.37 4.51
C GLY A 129 6.72 3.60 3.61
N LEU A 130 6.87 2.29 3.86
CA LEU A 130 7.75 1.39 3.11
C LEU A 130 6.97 0.22 2.52
N VAL A 131 7.27 -0.12 1.26
CA VAL A 131 6.86 -1.37 0.62
C VAL A 131 8.10 -2.19 0.29
N LEU A 132 8.13 -3.43 0.76
CA LEU A 132 9.14 -4.42 0.41
C LEU A 132 8.59 -5.30 -0.71
N GLN A 133 9.13 -5.14 -1.93
CA GLN A 133 8.63 -5.86 -3.10
C GLN A 133 9.13 -7.32 -3.16
N GLY A 134 8.49 -8.12 -4.00
CA GLY A 134 8.89 -9.51 -4.27
C GLY A 134 10.28 -9.66 -4.89
N GLY A 135 10.66 -10.89 -5.21
CA GLY A 135 11.87 -11.20 -6.00
C GLY A 135 12.59 -12.46 -5.52
N ALA A 136 13.90 -12.51 -5.74
CA ALA A 136 14.74 -13.66 -5.41
C ALA A 136 14.64 -14.07 -3.94
N ASP A 137 14.89 -15.33 -3.64
CA ASP A 137 14.80 -15.93 -2.31
C ASP A 137 15.51 -15.14 -1.21
N VAL A 138 14.94 -15.20 0.01
CA VAL A 138 15.64 -14.76 1.22
C VAL A 138 16.73 -15.77 1.52
N SER A 139 17.96 -15.31 1.76
CA SER A 139 19.08 -16.20 2.04
C SER A 139 18.87 -16.95 3.35
N PRO A 140 19.06 -18.29 3.37
CA PRO A 140 19.02 -19.07 4.62
C PRO A 140 19.92 -18.55 5.73
N GLN A 141 21.04 -17.93 5.35
CA GLN A 141 21.98 -17.39 6.31
C GLN A 141 21.43 -16.17 7.06
N SER A 142 20.40 -15.50 6.52
CA SER A 142 19.70 -14.37 7.17
C SER A 142 18.82 -14.82 8.34
N TYR A 143 18.47 -16.11 8.42
CA TYR A 143 17.78 -16.73 9.57
C TYR A 143 18.58 -17.88 10.19
N SER A 144 19.92 -17.79 10.11
CA SER A 144 20.87 -18.72 10.75
C SER A 144 20.80 -20.18 10.28
N GLU A 145 20.37 -20.40 9.04
CA GLU A 145 20.41 -21.72 8.40
C GLU A 145 21.43 -21.76 7.25
N ALA A 146 21.81 -22.97 6.84
CA ALA A 146 22.60 -23.19 5.62
C ALA A 146 21.66 -23.52 4.46
N PRO A 147 22.01 -23.14 3.21
CA PRO A 147 21.22 -23.54 2.05
C PRO A 147 21.20 -25.07 1.93
N THR A 148 20.01 -25.65 1.83
CA THR A 148 19.83 -27.09 1.61
C THR A 148 20.24 -27.49 0.20
N ARG A 149 20.16 -26.54 -0.76
CA ARG A 149 20.66 -26.68 -2.13
C ARG A 149 21.36 -25.39 -2.59
N PRO A 150 22.43 -25.47 -3.41
CA PRO A 150 23.17 -24.29 -3.87
C PRO A 150 22.31 -23.22 -4.56
N GLU A 151 21.31 -23.63 -5.34
CA GLU A 151 20.38 -22.76 -6.05
C GLU A 151 19.47 -21.93 -5.12
N TRP A 152 19.27 -22.36 -3.87
CA TRP A 152 18.45 -21.67 -2.86
C TRP A 152 19.30 -20.83 -1.90
N SER A 153 20.47 -20.39 -2.35
CA SER A 153 21.37 -19.53 -1.54
C SER A 153 20.76 -18.16 -1.23
N GLY A 154 19.78 -17.71 -2.03
CA GLY A 154 19.13 -16.42 -1.92
C GLY A 154 20.04 -15.22 -2.15
N ASP A 155 19.51 -14.02 -1.92
CA ASP A 155 20.26 -12.76 -2.09
C ASP A 155 20.55 -12.11 -0.74
N ARG A 156 21.64 -12.56 -0.10
CA ARG A 156 22.05 -12.02 1.20
C ARG A 156 22.37 -10.53 1.16
N ALA A 157 22.90 -10.02 0.05
CA ALA A 157 23.21 -8.59 -0.07
C ALA A 157 21.93 -7.75 -0.03
N ARG A 158 20.88 -8.20 -0.72
CA ARG A 158 19.56 -7.58 -0.65
C ARG A 158 18.93 -7.73 0.74
N ASP A 159 19.06 -8.90 1.37
CA ASP A 159 18.51 -9.16 2.71
C ASP A 159 19.02 -8.14 3.73
N MET A 160 20.34 -7.93 3.81
CA MET A 160 20.92 -7.04 4.83
C MET A 160 20.43 -5.60 4.68
N TYR A 161 20.36 -5.12 3.44
CA TYR A 161 19.85 -3.81 3.12
C TYR A 161 18.36 -3.65 3.48
N GLU A 162 17.51 -4.61 3.09
CA GLU A 162 16.07 -4.50 3.35
C GLU A 162 15.72 -4.76 4.83
N LEU A 163 16.51 -5.57 5.55
CA LEU A 163 16.38 -5.76 7.00
C LEU A 163 16.71 -4.47 7.76
N GLU A 164 17.77 -3.76 7.36
CA GLU A 164 18.10 -2.46 7.96
C GLU A 164 17.03 -1.41 7.62
N LEU A 165 16.50 -1.39 6.39
CA LEU A 165 15.37 -0.54 6.04
C LEU A 165 14.12 -0.82 6.88
N LEU A 166 13.74 -2.09 6.99
CA LEU A 166 12.59 -2.50 7.79
C LEU A 166 12.76 -2.03 9.24
N HIS A 167 13.94 -2.24 9.81
CA HIS A 167 14.25 -1.77 11.16
C HIS A 167 14.06 -0.25 11.29
N GLU A 168 14.65 0.54 10.40
CA GLU A 168 14.56 2.02 10.47
C GLU A 168 13.12 2.55 10.32
N PHE A 169 12.30 1.93 9.45
CA PHE A 169 10.89 2.33 9.31
C PHE A 169 10.04 1.92 10.51
N VAL A 170 10.26 0.71 11.07
CA VAL A 170 9.55 0.25 12.25
C VAL A 170 9.89 1.08 13.48
N GLU A 171 11.18 1.38 13.70
CA GLU A 171 11.65 2.25 14.78
C GLU A 171 11.10 3.69 14.66
N ALA A 172 10.95 4.20 13.42
CA ALA A 172 10.31 5.48 13.16
C ALA A 172 8.78 5.46 13.29
N GLY A 173 8.17 4.31 13.63
CA GLY A 173 6.72 4.16 13.75
C GLY A 173 5.97 4.26 12.41
N LYS A 174 6.67 4.14 11.28
CA LYS A 174 6.10 4.21 9.93
C LYS A 174 5.54 2.85 9.51
N PRO A 175 4.50 2.81 8.68
CA PRO A 175 3.92 1.56 8.23
C PRO A 175 4.84 0.84 7.24
N VAL A 176 4.82 -0.49 7.28
CA VAL A 176 5.54 -1.35 6.33
C VAL A 176 4.60 -2.39 5.73
N LEU A 177 4.65 -2.56 4.42
CA LEU A 177 3.96 -3.62 3.68
C LEU A 177 4.97 -4.48 2.93
N GLY A 178 4.99 -5.79 3.18
CA GLY A 178 5.82 -6.75 2.46
C GLY A 178 5.00 -7.61 1.51
N VAL A 179 5.48 -7.78 0.27
CA VAL A 179 4.84 -8.60 -0.76
C VAL A 179 5.75 -9.77 -1.14
N CYS A 180 5.20 -10.98 -1.12
CA CYS A 180 5.88 -12.25 -1.38
C CYS A 180 7.17 -12.37 -0.56
N ARG A 181 8.32 -12.21 -1.19
CA ARG A 181 9.63 -12.12 -0.51
C ARG A 181 9.64 -11.10 0.64
N GLY A 182 8.97 -9.95 0.48
CA GLY A 182 8.87 -8.95 1.54
C GLY A 182 8.15 -9.47 2.80
N CYS A 183 7.14 -10.33 2.65
CA CYS A 183 6.48 -11.01 3.76
C CYS A 183 7.46 -11.93 4.51
N GLN A 184 8.21 -12.72 3.76
CA GLN A 184 9.22 -13.64 4.31
C GLN A 184 10.33 -12.88 5.05
N LEU A 185 10.80 -11.77 4.49
CA LEU A 185 11.82 -10.93 5.10
C LEU A 185 11.33 -10.28 6.40
N ILE A 186 10.08 -9.82 6.45
CA ILE A 186 9.45 -9.32 7.69
C ILE A 186 9.48 -10.41 8.76
N ASN A 187 9.09 -11.64 8.43
CA ASN A 187 9.13 -12.76 9.38
C ASN A 187 10.55 -13.00 9.94
N VAL A 188 11.55 -13.03 9.04
CA VAL A 188 12.96 -13.23 9.39
C VAL A 188 13.49 -12.10 10.28
N ALA A 189 13.12 -10.85 10.00
CA ALA A 189 13.51 -9.70 10.81
C ALA A 189 13.07 -9.80 12.27
N PHE A 190 11.91 -10.42 12.51
CA PHE A 190 11.38 -10.68 13.85
C PHE A 190 11.81 -12.03 14.43
N GLY A 191 12.80 -12.69 13.80
CA GLY A 191 13.43 -13.92 14.28
C GLY A 191 12.72 -15.21 13.89
N GLY A 192 11.84 -15.16 12.88
CA GLY A 192 11.23 -16.35 12.30
C GLY A 192 12.16 -17.06 11.30
N THR A 193 11.73 -18.23 10.83
CA THR A 193 12.45 -19.02 9.81
C THR A 193 11.54 -19.36 8.64
N LEU A 194 12.13 -19.82 7.53
CA LEU A 194 11.42 -20.16 6.30
C LEU A 194 11.58 -21.65 5.97
N TYR A 195 10.62 -22.20 5.23
CA TYR A 195 10.86 -23.35 4.37
C TYR A 195 11.67 -22.85 3.18
N GLN A 196 12.77 -23.54 2.87
CA GLN A 196 13.64 -23.16 1.75
C GLN A 196 13.01 -23.57 0.42
N ASP A 197 12.19 -24.62 0.45
CA ASP A 197 11.38 -25.07 -0.67
C ASP A 197 10.18 -25.90 -0.18
N ILE A 198 8.97 -25.41 -0.42
CA ILE A 198 7.72 -26.04 0.01
C ILE A 198 7.61 -27.46 -0.56
N ALA A 199 7.98 -27.67 -1.82
CA ALA A 199 7.80 -28.96 -2.49
C ALA A 199 8.63 -30.08 -1.84
N SER A 200 9.85 -29.76 -1.38
CA SER A 200 10.72 -30.73 -0.72
C SER A 200 10.57 -30.75 0.81
N ASP A 201 10.38 -29.60 1.45
CA ASP A 201 10.27 -29.50 2.91
C ASP A 201 8.87 -29.88 3.43
N VAL A 202 7.83 -29.70 2.63
CA VAL A 202 6.43 -29.99 2.97
C VAL A 202 5.74 -30.76 1.83
N PRO A 203 6.05 -32.04 1.60
CA PRO A 203 5.57 -32.79 0.42
C PRO A 203 4.04 -32.96 0.33
N THR A 204 3.32 -32.70 1.42
CA THR A 204 1.85 -32.73 1.47
C THR A 204 1.21 -31.39 1.10
N ALA A 205 2.00 -30.33 0.96
CA ALA A 205 1.51 -29.03 0.53
C ALA A 205 1.09 -29.07 -0.94
N GLN A 206 0.14 -28.21 -1.29
CA GLN A 206 -0.21 -28.02 -2.69
C GLN A 206 0.93 -27.24 -3.39
N PRO A 207 0.99 -27.24 -4.72
CA PRO A 207 1.93 -26.36 -5.42
C PRO A 207 1.63 -24.89 -5.13
N HIS A 208 2.63 -24.12 -4.71
CA HIS A 208 2.59 -22.65 -4.56
C HIS A 208 3.34 -21.91 -5.68
N VAL A 209 3.94 -22.69 -6.59
CA VAL A 209 4.46 -22.22 -7.87
C VAL A 209 4.17 -23.31 -8.90
N HIS A 210 3.80 -22.91 -10.11
CA HIS A 210 3.48 -23.83 -11.20
C HIS A 210 4.12 -23.35 -12.51
N GLU A 211 4.19 -24.23 -13.51
CA GLU A 211 4.68 -23.88 -14.86
C GLU A 211 3.83 -22.78 -15.53
N ASP A 212 2.55 -22.70 -15.16
CA ASP A 212 1.63 -21.64 -15.58
C ASP A 212 1.88 -20.29 -14.88
N TYR A 213 2.89 -20.23 -13.98
CA TYR A 213 3.43 -19.08 -13.25
C TYR A 213 2.36 -18.02 -12.89
N ASP A 214 2.22 -16.99 -13.73
CA ASP A 214 1.31 -15.86 -13.51
C ASP A 214 -0.17 -16.24 -13.47
N ARG A 215 -0.58 -17.46 -13.86
CA ARG A 215 -1.98 -17.93 -13.82
C ARG A 215 -2.29 -18.82 -12.62
N HIS A 216 -1.29 -19.26 -11.87
CA HIS A 216 -1.51 -20.17 -10.75
C HIS A 216 -2.19 -19.47 -9.57
N ARG A 217 -3.24 -20.09 -9.03
CA ARG A 217 -4.10 -19.54 -7.96
C ARG A 217 -4.39 -20.60 -6.90
N HIS A 218 -4.60 -20.19 -5.66
CA HIS A 218 -5.18 -21.04 -4.62
C HIS A 218 -6.05 -20.23 -3.65
N ALA A 219 -6.85 -20.94 -2.87
CA ALA A 219 -7.69 -20.34 -1.84
C ALA A 219 -6.88 -19.99 -0.60
N VAL A 220 -7.32 -18.95 0.10
CA VAL A 220 -6.85 -18.56 1.43
C VAL A 220 -8.02 -18.32 2.36
N THR A 221 -7.82 -18.62 3.64
CA THR A 221 -8.77 -18.27 4.70
C THR A 221 -8.13 -17.39 5.75
N PHE A 222 -8.97 -16.58 6.38
CA PHE A 222 -8.55 -15.60 7.38
C PHE A 222 -8.90 -16.13 8.78
N PRO A 223 -7.91 -16.46 9.62
CA PRO A 223 -8.16 -16.94 10.98
C PRO A 223 -9.06 -15.98 11.77
N ARG A 224 -9.97 -16.51 12.58
CA ARG A 224 -10.88 -15.69 13.40
C ARG A 224 -10.09 -14.74 14.30
N GLY A 225 -10.38 -13.46 14.21
CA GLY A 225 -9.74 -12.42 15.03
C GLY A 225 -8.52 -11.76 14.37
N SER A 226 -8.04 -12.29 13.24
CA SER A 226 -7.08 -11.58 12.37
C SER A 226 -7.67 -10.24 11.89
N SER A 227 -6.81 -9.27 11.60
CA SER A 227 -7.25 -8.00 11.01
C SER A 227 -7.84 -8.21 9.61
N LEU A 228 -7.32 -9.15 8.81
CA LEU A 228 -7.85 -9.47 7.49
C LEU A 228 -9.25 -10.11 7.57
N SER A 229 -9.53 -10.95 8.58
CA SER A 229 -10.90 -11.50 8.78
C SER A 229 -11.95 -10.42 9.01
N LYS A 230 -11.58 -9.29 9.63
CA LYS A 230 -12.46 -8.13 9.83
C LYS A 230 -12.57 -7.30 8.56
N LEU A 231 -11.46 -7.13 7.85
CA LEU A 231 -11.37 -6.34 6.63
C LEU A 231 -12.20 -6.97 5.49
N PHE A 232 -12.20 -8.30 5.41
CA PHE A 232 -12.95 -9.09 4.42
C PHE A 232 -14.17 -9.78 5.03
N ALA A 233 -14.73 -9.24 6.12
CA ALA A 233 -15.87 -9.85 6.80
C ALA A 233 -17.06 -10.06 5.84
N GLY A 234 -17.62 -11.26 5.85
CA GLY A 234 -18.74 -11.64 4.97
C GLY A 234 -18.34 -12.09 3.57
N GLN A 235 -17.05 -12.06 3.24
CA GLN A 235 -16.50 -12.72 2.06
C GLN A 235 -16.11 -14.16 2.45
N GLY A 236 -16.34 -15.13 1.54
CA GLY A 236 -15.87 -16.51 1.73
C GLY A 236 -14.33 -16.59 1.67
N PRO A 237 -13.75 -17.80 1.51
CA PRO A 237 -12.32 -17.93 1.21
C PRO A 237 -11.91 -16.99 0.07
N GLY A 238 -10.80 -16.28 0.24
CA GLY A 238 -10.24 -15.43 -0.81
C GLY A 238 -9.50 -16.29 -1.83
N LEU A 239 -9.54 -15.92 -3.10
CA LEU A 239 -8.69 -16.53 -4.13
C LEU A 239 -7.52 -15.59 -4.44
N VAL A 240 -6.28 -16.09 -4.39
CA VAL A 240 -5.08 -15.28 -4.61
C VAL A 240 -4.17 -15.91 -5.64
N ASN A 241 -3.28 -15.11 -6.23
CA ASN A 241 -2.21 -15.64 -7.09
C ASN A 241 -1.07 -16.24 -6.25
N SER A 242 -0.30 -17.16 -6.85
CA SER A 242 0.78 -17.84 -6.14
C SER A 242 1.94 -18.15 -7.06
N ILE A 243 3.10 -17.57 -6.75
CA ILE A 243 4.36 -17.70 -7.50
C ILE A 243 5.55 -17.76 -6.55
N HIS A 244 5.44 -18.55 -5.49
CA HIS A 244 6.48 -18.69 -4.47
C HIS A 244 6.74 -20.16 -4.14
N HIS A 245 8.01 -20.49 -3.92
CA HIS A 245 8.39 -21.81 -3.43
C HIS A 245 8.97 -21.77 -2.01
N GLN A 246 9.30 -20.59 -1.48
CA GLN A 246 9.57 -20.37 -0.06
C GLN A 246 8.29 -19.97 0.68
N ALA A 247 8.22 -20.30 1.97
CA ALA A 247 7.13 -19.88 2.86
C ALA A 247 7.62 -19.75 4.31
N VAL A 248 6.83 -19.09 5.17
CA VAL A 248 7.11 -19.02 6.61
C VAL A 248 7.00 -20.41 7.24
N LYS A 249 8.06 -20.84 7.93
CA LYS A 249 8.13 -22.11 8.69
C LYS A 249 7.89 -21.87 10.17
N THR A 250 8.70 -21.01 10.78
CA THR A 250 8.52 -20.58 12.17
C THR A 250 8.18 -19.11 12.18
N LEU A 251 7.07 -18.77 12.83
CA LEU A 251 6.61 -17.39 12.94
C LEU A 251 7.53 -16.59 13.88
N GLY A 252 7.92 -15.39 13.45
CA GLY A 252 8.74 -14.47 14.24
C GLY A 252 8.04 -13.98 15.52
N ARG A 253 8.82 -13.38 16.42
CA ARG A 253 8.33 -12.87 17.70
C ARG A 253 7.29 -11.76 17.50
N ASP A 254 6.26 -11.78 18.32
CA ASP A 254 5.17 -10.81 18.31
C ASP A 254 4.38 -10.70 16.99
N MET A 255 4.61 -11.62 16.06
CA MET A 255 3.84 -11.74 14.83
C MET A 255 2.53 -12.48 15.08
N MET A 256 1.59 -12.32 14.15
CA MET A 256 0.31 -13.02 14.10
C MET A 256 0.04 -13.45 12.67
N ILE A 257 -0.51 -14.65 12.49
CA ILE A 257 -0.98 -15.14 11.19
C ILE A 257 -2.28 -14.41 10.84
N GLU A 258 -2.33 -13.86 9.63
CA GLU A 258 -3.45 -13.10 9.10
C GLU A 258 -4.20 -13.84 7.99
N ALA A 259 -3.52 -14.75 7.27
CA ALA A 259 -4.13 -15.64 6.29
C ALA A 259 -3.37 -16.97 6.21
N LEU A 260 -4.09 -18.03 5.88
CA LEU A 260 -3.57 -19.38 5.63
C LEU A 260 -4.07 -19.87 4.28
N SER A 261 -3.26 -20.63 3.54
CA SER A 261 -3.71 -21.34 2.36
C SER A 261 -4.63 -22.51 2.74
N GLU A 262 -5.56 -22.84 1.84
CA GLU A 262 -6.33 -24.07 1.94
C GLU A 262 -5.99 -25.00 0.77
N PRO A 263 -5.87 -26.32 1.01
CA PRO A 263 -6.11 -27.04 2.28
C PRO A 263 -4.87 -27.20 3.18
N ASP A 264 -3.68 -26.79 2.72
CA ASP A 264 -2.40 -27.15 3.33
C ASP A 264 -1.91 -26.24 4.45
N GLN A 265 -2.62 -25.15 4.73
CA GLN A 265 -2.40 -24.27 5.89
C GLN A 265 -1.01 -23.62 5.92
N MET A 266 -0.42 -23.36 4.75
CA MET A 266 0.76 -22.51 4.65
C MET A 266 0.41 -21.06 4.99
N VAL A 267 1.36 -20.38 5.62
CA VAL A 267 1.16 -18.99 6.04
C VAL A 267 1.20 -18.07 4.83
N GLU A 268 0.09 -17.40 4.59
CA GLU A 268 -0.13 -16.54 3.42
C GLU A 268 -0.13 -15.05 3.76
N ALA A 269 -0.40 -14.70 5.02
CA ALA A 269 -0.20 -13.34 5.50
C ALA A 269 0.17 -13.31 6.97
N ILE A 270 0.96 -12.31 7.35
CA ILE A 270 1.42 -12.10 8.72
C ILE A 270 1.33 -10.62 9.09
N ARG A 271 1.23 -10.33 10.40
CA ARG A 271 1.27 -8.96 10.92
C ARG A 271 2.02 -8.88 12.23
N TYR A 272 2.85 -7.85 12.39
CA TYR A 272 3.51 -7.53 13.65
C TYR A 272 2.54 -6.81 14.59
N ARG A 273 2.44 -7.27 15.83
CA ARG A 273 1.42 -6.76 16.78
C ARG A 273 1.80 -5.48 17.50
N LYS A 274 3.08 -5.10 17.50
CA LYS A 274 3.59 -3.94 18.25
C LYS A 274 3.75 -2.67 17.40
N ALA A 275 3.28 -2.68 16.16
CA ALA A 275 3.23 -1.49 15.31
C ALA A 275 1.81 -1.30 14.74
N PRO A 276 1.41 -0.06 14.40
CA PRO A 276 0.11 0.21 13.81
C PRO A 276 -0.14 -0.55 12.50
N PHE A 277 0.89 -0.67 11.65
CA PHE A 277 0.83 -1.43 10.41
C PHE A 277 2.22 -1.94 10.01
N VAL A 278 2.48 -3.22 10.23
CA VAL A 278 3.58 -3.95 9.59
C VAL A 278 2.99 -5.30 9.18
N MET A 279 2.75 -5.47 7.89
CA MET A 279 2.02 -6.61 7.34
C MET A 279 2.80 -7.20 6.16
N GLY A 280 2.83 -8.53 6.09
CA GLY A 280 3.34 -9.27 4.94
C GLY A 280 2.21 -10.04 4.27
N LEU A 281 2.14 -10.01 2.94
CA LEU A 281 1.28 -10.85 2.10
C LEU A 281 2.18 -11.72 1.23
N GLN A 282 1.90 -13.02 1.16
CA GLN A 282 2.71 -13.97 0.39
C GLN A 282 2.33 -13.97 -1.10
N TRP A 283 1.08 -13.67 -1.42
CA TRP A 283 0.62 -13.41 -2.80
C TRP A 283 1.03 -12.01 -3.30
N HIS A 284 0.76 -11.73 -4.57
CA HIS A 284 1.08 -10.46 -5.24
C HIS A 284 -0.18 -9.64 -5.52
N PRO A 285 -0.61 -8.77 -4.59
CA PRO A 285 -1.80 -7.94 -4.78
C PRO A 285 -1.72 -7.02 -6.01
N GLU A 286 -0.52 -6.70 -6.48
CA GLU A 286 -0.27 -5.90 -7.69
C GLU A 286 -0.72 -6.58 -8.99
N PHE A 287 -0.97 -7.89 -8.98
CA PHE A 287 -1.54 -8.62 -10.12
C PHE A 287 -3.07 -8.76 -10.05
N HIS A 288 -3.69 -8.28 -8.98
CA HIS A 288 -5.13 -8.32 -8.80
C HIS A 288 -5.74 -7.07 -9.44
N ARG A 289 -6.40 -7.23 -10.60
CA ARG A 289 -7.07 -6.10 -11.26
C ARG A 289 -8.27 -5.65 -10.42
N ALA A 290 -8.38 -4.34 -10.17
CA ALA A 290 -9.56 -3.75 -9.56
C ALA A 290 -10.81 -4.06 -10.40
N GLY A 291 -11.84 -4.64 -9.80
CA GLY A 291 -13.06 -5.09 -10.49
C GLY A 291 -12.94 -6.42 -11.24
N GLY A 292 -11.80 -7.11 -11.17
CA GLY A 292 -11.68 -8.50 -11.58
C GLY A 292 -12.48 -9.39 -10.61
N VAL A 293 -13.38 -10.21 -11.16
CA VAL A 293 -14.39 -10.92 -10.35
C VAL A 293 -13.85 -12.16 -9.61
N GLU A 294 -12.61 -12.55 -9.90
CA GLU A 294 -12.08 -13.86 -9.49
C GLU A 294 -11.08 -13.79 -8.33
N LEU A 295 -10.20 -12.78 -8.29
CA LEU A 295 -9.20 -12.64 -7.24
C LEU A 295 -9.66 -11.72 -6.12
N LEU A 296 -9.14 -11.97 -4.91
CA LEU A 296 -9.38 -11.17 -3.73
C LEU A 296 -9.07 -9.70 -4.00
N ASP A 297 -10.04 -8.82 -3.80
CA ASP A 297 -9.80 -7.38 -3.91
C ASP A 297 -8.86 -6.92 -2.79
N CYS A 298 -7.60 -6.66 -3.14
CA CYS A 298 -6.58 -6.23 -2.18
C CYS A 298 -6.58 -4.72 -1.91
N THR A 299 -7.50 -3.98 -2.54
CA THR A 299 -7.66 -2.54 -2.39
C THR A 299 -7.82 -2.10 -0.92
N PRO A 300 -8.64 -2.77 -0.08
CA PRO A 300 -8.78 -2.39 1.33
C PRO A 300 -7.48 -2.51 2.14
N ILE A 301 -6.56 -3.40 1.74
CA ILE A 301 -5.25 -3.56 2.41
C ILE A 301 -4.37 -2.34 2.11
N LEU A 302 -4.28 -1.94 0.84
CA LEU A 302 -3.53 -0.75 0.43
C LEU A 302 -4.10 0.51 1.10
N ASP A 303 -5.42 0.63 1.15
CA ASP A 303 -6.09 1.77 1.80
C ASP A 303 -5.78 1.85 3.30
N ASN A 304 -5.73 0.70 3.97
CA ASN A 304 -5.34 0.65 5.37
C ASN A 304 -3.87 1.06 5.57
N PHE A 305 -2.94 0.55 4.73
CA PHE A 305 -1.53 0.95 4.75
C PHE A 305 -1.37 2.47 4.57
N LEU A 306 -2.01 3.05 3.54
CA LEU A 306 -1.91 4.49 3.24
C LEU A 306 -2.59 5.37 4.27
N ARG A 307 -3.68 4.90 4.90
CA ARG A 307 -4.30 5.58 6.03
C ARG A 307 -3.32 5.69 7.20
N VAL A 308 -2.65 4.59 7.57
CA VAL A 308 -1.65 4.60 8.64
C VAL A 308 -0.44 5.45 8.27
N ALA A 309 0.00 5.44 7.01
CA ALA A 309 1.08 6.31 6.53
C ALA A 309 0.74 7.79 6.75
N ARG A 310 -0.51 8.17 6.48
CA ARG A 310 -1.00 9.54 6.71
C ARG A 310 -1.07 9.91 8.19
N GLU A 311 -1.45 8.96 9.05
CA GLU A 311 -1.54 9.16 10.50
C GLU A 311 -0.17 9.27 11.18
N THR A 312 0.84 8.59 10.63
CA THR A 312 2.19 8.48 11.22
C THR A 312 3.23 9.35 10.52
N ARG A 313 2.83 10.23 9.58
CA ARG A 313 3.75 11.03 8.75
C ARG A 313 4.62 12.05 9.50
N PHE A 314 4.31 12.36 10.77
CA PHE A 314 4.98 13.39 11.57
C PHE A 314 6.15 12.84 12.38
#